data_AF-A0A930DSC1-F1
#
_entry.id   AF-A0A930DSC1-F1
#
_cell.length_a   1.000
_cell.length_b   1.000
_cell.length_c   1.000
_cell.angle_alpha   90.00
_cell.angle_beta   90.00
_cell.angle_gamma   90.00
#
_symmetry.space_group_name_H-M   'P 1'
#
loop_
_entity.id
_entity.type
_entity.pdbx_description
1 polymer ?
#
loop_
_entity_poly.entity_id
_entity_poly.type
_entity_poly.pdbx_seq_one_letter_code
_entity_poly.pdbx_strand_id
1 'polypeptide(L)'
;TVGEFGEYYKTFFKDFDEIRYKSWVERMKIPFRTPFKVLSSGMDKKVRVAATLAREAKVLILDEPFNGVDLLAREEIEKMILEVMSDGRTIILSSHLVEEVESYVNFALFFNEGRLLAMEDVEELRSSRGMSITDRYRELLGRVGE
;
A
#
# COMPACT_ATOMS: atom_id res chain seq x y z
N THR A 1 -16.32 -6.04 -16.38
CA THR A 1 -16.25 -6.93 -15.20
C THR A 1 -14.90 -6.71 -14.53
N VAL A 2 -14.65 -7.34 -13.37
CA VAL A 2 -13.32 -7.30 -12.75
C VAL A 2 -12.27 -7.91 -13.69
N GLY A 3 -12.60 -8.97 -14.41
CA GLY A 3 -11.72 -9.52 -15.47
C GLY A 3 -11.42 -8.53 -16.59
N GLU A 4 -12.45 -7.92 -17.18
CA GLU A 4 -12.27 -6.91 -18.23
C GLU A 4 -11.45 -5.70 -17.76
N PHE A 5 -11.51 -5.35 -16.47
CA PHE A 5 -10.65 -4.30 -15.91
C PHE A 5 -9.18 -4.71 -15.96
N GLY A 6 -8.84 -5.96 -15.62
CA GLY A 6 -7.47 -6.49 -15.77
C GLY A 6 -7.01 -6.49 -17.23
N GLU A 7 -7.86 -6.94 -18.16
CA GLU A 7 -7.58 -6.94 -19.60
C GLU A 7 -7.31 -5.51 -20.11
N TYR A 8 -8.13 -4.54 -19.69
CA TYR A 8 -7.93 -3.13 -19.98
C TYR A 8 -6.63 -2.62 -19.36
N TYR A 9 -6.33 -2.94 -18.11
CA TYR A 9 -5.13 -2.50 -17.42
C TYR A 9 -3.84 -2.97 -18.12
N LYS A 10 -3.85 -4.20 -18.64
CA LYS A 10 -2.76 -4.77 -19.46
C LYS A 10 -2.45 -3.93 -20.71
N THR A 11 -3.45 -3.27 -21.31
CA THR A 11 -3.19 -2.45 -22.50
C THR A 11 -2.36 -1.21 -22.20
N PHE A 12 -2.31 -0.76 -20.93
CA PHE A 12 -1.48 0.37 -20.49
C PHE A 12 -0.11 -0.06 -19.97
N PHE A 13 -0.05 -1.24 -19.36
CA PHE A 13 1.11 -1.69 -18.60
C PHE A 13 1.63 -3.01 -19.16
N LYS A 14 2.72 -2.93 -19.94
CA LYS A 14 3.37 -4.12 -20.53
C LYS A 14 3.95 -5.07 -19.50
N ASP A 15 4.22 -4.57 -18.29
CA ASP A 15 4.74 -5.29 -17.14
C ASP A 15 3.62 -5.87 -16.25
N PHE A 16 2.35 -5.82 -16.67
CA PHE A 16 1.24 -6.34 -15.89
C PHE A 16 1.14 -7.87 -15.95
N ASP A 17 1.21 -8.53 -14.79
CA ASP A 17 1.02 -9.98 -14.64
C ASP A 17 -0.47 -10.30 -14.38
N GLU A 18 -1.16 -10.73 -15.42
CA GLU A 18 -2.57 -11.14 -15.33
C GLU A 18 -2.81 -12.35 -14.42
N ILE A 19 -1.84 -13.28 -14.34
CA ILE A 19 -1.95 -14.47 -13.51
C ILE A 19 -1.92 -14.06 -12.05
N ARG A 20 -0.98 -13.18 -11.70
CA ARG A 20 -0.85 -12.62 -10.35
C ARG A 20 -2.05 -11.78 -9.96
N TYR A 21 -2.52 -10.91 -10.86
CA TYR A 21 -3.74 -10.13 -10.67
C TYR A 21 -4.94 -11.04 -10.36
N LYS A 22 -5.09 -12.13 -11.14
CA LYS A 22 -6.16 -13.11 -10.92
C LYS A 22 -6.07 -13.77 -9.56
N SER A 23 -4.90 -14.25 -9.18
CA SER A 23 -4.68 -14.88 -7.88
C SER A 23 -5.09 -13.96 -6.73
N TRP A 24 -4.69 -12.70 -6.77
CA TRP A 24 -4.96 -11.77 -5.67
C TRP A 24 -6.40 -11.29 -5.59
N VAL A 25 -7.06 -11.05 -6.72
CA VAL A 25 -8.50 -10.75 -6.74
C VAL A 25 -9.31 -11.93 -6.17
N GLU A 26 -8.90 -13.16 -6.45
CA GLU A 26 -9.50 -14.36 -5.86
C GLU A 26 -9.26 -14.45 -4.34
N ARG A 27 -8.05 -14.12 -3.84
CA ARG A 27 -7.77 -14.05 -2.39
C ARG A 27 -8.64 -13.03 -1.66
N MET A 28 -8.96 -11.92 -2.33
CA MET A 28 -9.91 -10.91 -1.84
C MET A 28 -11.38 -11.33 -1.90
N LYS A 29 -11.66 -12.55 -2.38
CA LYS A 29 -13.01 -13.13 -2.53
C LYS A 29 -13.91 -12.30 -3.46
N ILE A 30 -13.32 -11.67 -4.49
CA ILE A 30 -14.06 -10.90 -5.49
C ILE A 30 -14.18 -11.73 -6.77
N PRO A 31 -15.38 -12.16 -7.19
CA PRO A 31 -15.53 -12.95 -8.41
C PRO A 31 -15.16 -12.14 -9.66
N PHE A 32 -14.37 -12.72 -10.56
CA PHE A 32 -13.91 -12.07 -11.80
C PHE A 32 -15.03 -11.58 -12.72
N ARG A 33 -16.17 -12.27 -12.70
CA ARG A 33 -17.34 -11.94 -13.51
C ARG A 33 -18.17 -10.79 -12.94
N THR A 34 -17.86 -10.31 -11.74
CA THR A 34 -18.59 -9.21 -11.11
C THR A 34 -18.46 -7.96 -11.98
N PRO A 35 -19.57 -7.30 -12.35
CA PRO A 35 -19.51 -6.02 -13.05
C PRO A 35 -18.79 -4.97 -12.19
N PHE A 36 -17.85 -4.22 -12.78
CA PHE A 36 -17.07 -3.24 -12.03
C PHE A 36 -17.95 -2.16 -11.38
N LYS A 37 -19.05 -1.78 -12.06
CA LYS A 37 -20.04 -0.79 -11.62
C LYS A 37 -20.82 -1.16 -10.34
N VAL A 38 -20.81 -2.43 -9.93
CA VAL A 38 -21.53 -2.88 -8.72
C VAL A 38 -20.60 -3.10 -7.52
N LEU A 39 -19.29 -2.87 -7.69
CA LEU A 39 -18.34 -2.94 -6.59
C LEU A 39 -18.65 -1.83 -5.59
N SER A 40 -18.62 -2.16 -4.30
CA SER A 40 -18.55 -1.14 -3.26
C SER A 40 -17.23 -0.36 -3.38
N SER A 41 -17.14 0.81 -2.76
CA SER A 41 -15.90 1.60 -2.73
C SER A 41 -14.70 0.78 -2.21
N GLY A 42 -14.90 -0.02 -1.17
CA GLY A 42 -13.87 -0.91 -0.64
C GLY A 42 -13.48 -2.03 -1.61
N MET A 43 -14.44 -2.62 -2.33
CA MET A 43 -14.14 -3.64 -3.35
C MET A 43 -13.41 -3.05 -4.57
N ASP A 44 -13.80 -1.86 -5.02
CA ASP A 44 -13.11 -1.14 -6.09
C ASP A 44 -11.65 -0.86 -5.70
N LYS A 45 -11.42 -0.32 -4.50
CA LYS A 45 -10.06 -0.10 -3.98
C LYS A 45 -9.24 -1.39 -3.93
N LYS A 46 -9.81 -2.48 -3.40
CA LYS A 46 -9.18 -3.81 -3.38
C LYS A 46 -8.73 -4.26 -4.77
N VAL A 47 -9.61 -4.19 -5.77
CA VAL A 47 -9.30 -4.56 -7.16
C VAL A 47 -8.17 -3.69 -7.73
N ARG A 48 -8.17 -2.38 -7.46
CA ARG A 48 -7.12 -1.47 -7.92
C ARG A 48 -5.77 -1.74 -7.26
N VAL A 49 -5.74 -1.99 -5.95
CA VAL A 49 -4.51 -2.37 -5.23
C VAL A 49 -3.94 -3.66 -5.81
N ALA A 50 -4.79 -4.69 -6.01
CA ALA A 50 -4.38 -5.94 -6.63
C ALA A 50 -3.81 -5.72 -8.05
N ALA A 51 -4.44 -4.87 -8.86
CA ALA A 51 -3.94 -4.57 -10.21
C ALA A 51 -2.59 -3.82 -10.19
N THR A 52 -2.43 -2.84 -9.30
CA THR A 52 -1.18 -2.08 -9.17
C THR A 52 -0.03 -2.98 -8.72
N LEU A 53 -0.24 -3.77 -7.67
CA LEU A 53 0.78 -4.68 -7.15
C LEU A 53 1.19 -5.75 -8.19
N ALA A 54 0.30 -6.07 -9.14
CA ALA A 54 0.47 -7.21 -10.06
C ALA A 54 1.43 -6.83 -11.19
N ARG A 55 1.81 -5.56 -11.29
CA ARG A 55 2.82 -5.09 -12.21
C ARG A 55 4.21 -5.46 -11.75
N GLU A 56 5.05 -5.90 -12.67
CA GLU A 56 6.50 -6.08 -12.48
C GLU A 56 7.28 -4.74 -12.51
N ALA A 57 6.71 -3.72 -11.88
CA ALA A 57 7.36 -2.42 -11.77
C ALA A 57 8.48 -2.47 -10.71
N LYS A 58 9.60 -1.80 -10.98
CA LYS A 58 10.71 -1.65 -10.02
C LYS A 58 10.31 -0.82 -8.80
N VAL A 59 9.43 0.17 -9.01
CA VAL A 59 8.91 1.07 -7.99
C VAL A 59 7.40 1.14 -8.11
N LEU A 60 6.70 0.89 -7.00
CA LEU A 60 5.25 0.97 -6.88
C LEU A 60 4.88 2.07 -5.89
N ILE A 61 3.85 2.85 -6.23
CA ILE A 61 3.33 3.90 -5.36
C ILE A 61 1.90 3.53 -4.97
N LEU A 62 1.62 3.50 -3.67
CA LEU A 62 0.31 3.17 -3.12
C LEU A 62 -0.19 4.36 -2.29
N ASP A 63 -1.27 4.97 -2.73
CA ASP A 63 -1.90 6.05 -1.97
C ASP A 63 -2.99 5.50 -1.05
N GLU A 64 -2.76 5.57 0.26
CA GLU A 64 -3.71 5.15 1.31
C GLU A 64 -4.33 3.75 1.06
N PRO A 65 -3.50 2.69 0.87
CA PRO A 65 -4.00 1.38 0.43
C PRO A 65 -4.93 0.70 1.44
N PHE A 66 -4.84 1.04 2.72
CA PHE A 66 -5.64 0.48 3.81
C PHE A 66 -6.92 1.27 4.12
N ASN A 67 -7.05 2.49 3.59
CA ASN A 67 -8.17 3.36 3.94
C ASN A 67 -9.48 2.87 3.30
N GLY A 68 -10.54 2.73 4.11
CA GLY A 68 -11.87 2.32 3.63
C GLY A 68 -12.01 0.83 3.30
N VAL A 69 -11.06 -0.01 3.71
CA VAL A 69 -11.16 -1.48 3.63
C VAL A 69 -11.37 -2.10 5.01
N ASP A 70 -12.10 -3.21 5.05
CA ASP A 70 -12.33 -4.01 6.27
C ASP A 70 -11.06 -4.75 6.74
N LEU A 71 -11.06 -5.20 8.00
CA LEU A 71 -9.90 -5.82 8.65
C LEU A 71 -9.30 -6.98 7.86
N LEU A 72 -10.14 -7.92 7.40
CA LEU A 72 -9.67 -9.09 6.65
C LEU A 72 -9.01 -8.69 5.33
N ALA A 73 -9.50 -7.63 4.69
CA ALA A 73 -8.89 -7.13 3.47
C ALA A 73 -7.59 -6.37 3.70
N ARG A 74 -7.40 -5.72 4.85
CA ARG A 74 -6.12 -5.11 5.21
C ARG A 74 -5.03 -6.16 5.34
N GLU A 75 -5.32 -7.24 6.04
CA GLU A 75 -4.39 -8.38 6.19
C GLU A 75 -3.99 -8.96 4.81
N GLU A 76 -4.94 -9.09 3.89
CA GLU A 76 -4.63 -9.55 2.53
C GLU A 76 -3.80 -8.53 1.74
N ILE A 77 -4.06 -7.23 1.89
CA ILE A 77 -3.26 -6.18 1.26
C ILE A 77 -1.83 -6.17 1.81
N GLU A 78 -1.68 -6.28 3.12
CA GLU A 78 -0.38 -6.40 3.79
C GLU A 78 0.41 -7.60 3.24
N LYS A 79 -0.20 -8.79 3.18
CA LYS A 79 0.45 -9.99 2.62
C LYS A 79 0.93 -9.76 1.19
N MET A 80 0.12 -9.14 0.33
CA MET A 80 0.55 -8.85 -1.05
C MET A 80 1.70 -7.85 -1.09
N ILE A 81 1.69 -6.82 -0.23
CA ILE A 81 2.78 -5.84 -0.12
C ILE A 81 4.07 -6.56 0.27
N LEU A 82 4.02 -7.42 1.29
CA LEU A 82 5.17 -8.21 1.74
C LEU A 82 5.69 -9.16 0.65
N GLU A 83 4.79 -9.84 -0.09
CA GLU A 83 5.17 -10.67 -1.24
C GLU A 83 5.91 -9.85 -2.31
N VAL A 84 5.37 -8.68 -2.67
CA VAL A 84 5.97 -7.79 -3.68
C VAL A 84 7.32 -7.24 -3.21
N MET A 85 7.46 -6.90 -1.92
CA MET A 85 8.74 -6.50 -1.34
C MET A 85 9.77 -7.63 -1.40
N SER A 86 9.34 -8.87 -1.14
CA SER A 86 10.23 -10.04 -1.18
C SER A 86 10.77 -10.33 -2.59
N ASP A 87 10.06 -9.90 -3.64
CA ASP A 87 10.53 -9.95 -5.03
C ASP A 87 11.63 -8.90 -5.34
N GLY A 88 12.05 -8.10 -4.35
CA GLY A 88 13.08 -7.07 -4.50
C GLY A 88 12.56 -5.76 -5.11
N ARG A 89 11.25 -5.50 -5.03
CA ARG A 89 10.62 -4.28 -5.54
C ARG A 89 10.55 -3.20 -4.46
N THR A 90 10.68 -1.95 -4.86
CA THR A 90 10.51 -0.80 -3.95
C THR A 90 9.05 -0.38 -3.90
N ILE A 91 8.50 -0.22 -2.70
CA ILE A 91 7.15 0.33 -2.48
C ILE A 91 7.27 1.65 -1.74
N ILE A 92 6.60 2.67 -2.27
CA ILE A 92 6.34 3.93 -1.58
C ILE A 92 4.86 3.95 -1.25
N LEU A 93 4.52 4.05 0.03
CA LEU A 93 3.12 4.10 0.45
C LEU A 93 2.87 5.32 1.32
N SER A 94 1.71 5.95 1.16
CA SER A 94 1.15 6.90 2.12
C SER A 94 0.17 6.16 3.04
N SER A 95 0.19 6.49 4.33
CA SER A 95 -0.75 5.95 5.30
C SER A 95 -0.87 6.89 6.48
N HIS A 96 -2.10 7.15 6.92
CA HIS A 96 -2.39 7.70 8.26
C HIS A 96 -2.48 6.61 9.33
N LEU A 97 -2.49 5.33 8.93
CA LEU A 97 -2.49 4.17 9.81
C LEU A 97 -1.06 3.65 9.96
N VAL A 98 -0.26 4.34 10.78
CA VAL A 98 1.17 4.04 10.99
C VAL A 98 1.38 2.63 11.56
N GLU A 99 0.51 2.22 12.49
CA GLU A 99 0.58 0.92 13.16
C GLU A 99 0.47 -0.27 12.18
N GLU A 100 -0.22 -0.09 11.05
CA GLU A 100 -0.43 -1.14 10.02
C GLU A 100 0.82 -1.37 9.15
N VAL A 101 1.79 -0.44 9.17
CA VAL A 101 2.95 -0.43 8.26
C VAL A 101 4.29 -0.48 9.00
N GLU A 102 4.31 -0.08 10.26
CA GLU A 102 5.53 0.06 11.07
C GLU A 102 6.33 -1.24 11.21
N SER A 103 5.68 -2.40 11.14
CA SER A 103 6.34 -3.71 11.27
C SER A 103 7.21 -4.09 10.07
N TYR A 104 7.02 -3.49 8.90
CA TYR A 104 7.72 -3.86 7.66
C TYR A 104 8.28 -2.69 6.85
N VAL A 105 8.03 -1.44 7.25
CA VAL A 105 8.62 -0.27 6.58
C VAL A 105 10.08 -0.09 7.01
N ASN A 106 10.96 0.17 6.03
CA ASN A 106 12.37 0.48 6.30
C ASN A 106 12.61 1.96 6.58
N PHE A 107 11.92 2.86 5.87
CA PHE A 107 12.10 4.30 5.98
C PHE A 107 10.77 5.04 6.18
N ALA A 108 10.72 5.95 7.14
CA ALA A 108 9.57 6.83 7.37
C ALA A 108 9.90 8.26 6.92
N LEU A 109 9.09 8.81 6.01
CA LEU A 109 9.18 10.20 5.55
C LEU A 109 8.03 11.01 6.15
N PHE A 110 8.36 12.07 6.87
CA PHE A 110 7.38 12.91 7.55
C PHE A 110 7.17 14.21 6.77
N PHE A 111 5.94 14.46 6.32
CA PHE A 111 5.59 15.65 5.57
C PHE A 111 4.65 16.56 6.37
N ASN A 112 4.82 17.87 6.23
CA ASN A 112 3.87 18.88 6.70
C ASN A 112 3.83 20.06 5.72
N GLU A 113 2.61 20.50 5.35
CA GLU A 113 2.39 21.63 4.42
C GLU A 113 3.24 21.56 3.13
N GLY A 114 3.38 20.36 2.56
CA GLY A 114 4.15 20.13 1.34
C GLY A 114 5.68 20.14 1.52
N ARG A 115 6.17 20.17 2.76
CA ARG A 115 7.59 20.11 3.09
C ARG A 115 7.93 18.81 3.80
N LEU A 116 9.07 18.22 3.44
CA LEU A 116 9.66 17.10 4.17
C LEU A 116 10.28 17.63 5.47
N LEU A 117 9.77 17.18 6.61
CA LEU A 117 10.28 17.53 7.93
C LEU A 117 11.45 16.64 8.35
N ALA A 118 11.36 15.35 8.06
CA ALA A 118 12.38 14.36 8.40
C ALA A 118 12.25 13.10 7.53
N MET A 119 13.37 12.40 7.39
CA MET A 119 13.44 11.02 6.89
C MET A 119 14.17 10.20 7.95
N GLU A 120 13.55 9.12 8.40
CA GLU A 120 14.09 8.28 9.47
C GLU A 120 14.23 6.84 8.97
N ASP A 121 15.34 6.19 9.31
CA ASP A 121 15.44 4.74 9.27
C ASP A 121 14.65 4.18 10.47
N VAL A 122 13.65 3.35 10.18
CA VAL A 122 12.71 2.84 11.20
C VAL A 122 13.41 1.92 12.18
N GLU A 123 14.41 1.16 11.73
CA GLU A 123 15.17 0.26 12.59
C GLU A 123 16.08 1.07 13.52
N GLU A 124 16.76 2.10 13.02
CA GLU A 124 17.56 3.00 13.86
C GLU A 124 16.69 3.76 14.88
N LEU A 125 15.53 4.25 14.44
CA LEU A 125 14.58 4.96 15.31
C LEU A 125 14.16 4.08 16.50
N ARG A 126 13.89 2.79 16.25
CA ARG A 126 13.52 1.82 17.27
C ARG A 126 14.70 1.41 18.14
N SER A 127 15.80 1.00 17.52
CA SER A 127 16.94 0.38 18.23
C SER A 127 17.82 1.39 18.97
N SER A 128 18.03 2.59 18.41
CA SER A 128 18.90 3.61 19.03
C SER A 128 18.14 4.58 19.93
N ARG A 129 16.90 4.94 19.55
CA ARG A 129 16.12 5.97 20.26
C ARG A 129 14.97 5.40 21.10
N GLY A 130 14.62 4.12 20.92
CA GLY A 130 13.48 3.50 21.61
C GLY A 130 12.14 4.13 21.24
N MET A 131 12.03 4.73 20.05
CA MET A 131 10.85 5.47 19.60
C MET A 131 10.12 4.69 18.49
N SER A 132 8.80 4.78 18.47
CA SER A 132 7.99 4.39 17.32
C SER A 132 7.96 5.50 16.26
N ILE A 133 7.52 5.17 15.04
CA ILE A 133 7.22 6.16 14.00
C ILE A 133 6.19 7.17 14.53
N THR A 134 5.21 6.71 15.30
CA THR A 134 4.17 7.55 15.90
C THR A 134 4.75 8.52 16.94
N ASP A 135 5.69 8.09 17.77
CA ASP A 135 6.36 8.97 18.73
C ASP A 135 7.17 10.05 18.03
N ARG A 136 7.87 9.67 16.96
CA ARG A 136 8.63 10.61 16.14
C ARG A 136 7.73 11.63 15.44
N TYR A 137 6.58 11.20 14.95
CA TYR A 137 5.59 12.11 14.37
C TYR A 137 5.11 13.17 15.36
N ARG A 138 4.79 12.76 16.61
CA ARG A 138 4.36 13.69 17.68
C ARG A 138 5.45 14.70 18.03
N GLU A 139 6.70 14.26 18.10
CA GLU A 139 7.86 15.13 18.36
C GLU A 139 8.01 16.21 17.27
N LEU A 140 7.85 15.82 16.01
CA LEU A 140 7.97 16.74 14.86
C LEU A 140 6.83 17.76 14.83
N LEU A 141 5.58 17.34 15.09
CA LEU A 141 4.44 18.26 15.15
C LEU A 141 4.54 19.25 16.31
N GLY A 142 5.05 18.82 17.47
CA GLY A 142 5.27 19.71 18.61
C GLY A 142 6.23 20.86 18.30
N ARG A 143 7.19 20.66 17.38
CA ARG A 143 8.15 21.69 16.94
C ARG A 143 7.62 22.64 15.86
N VAL A 144 6.53 22.29 15.18
CA VAL A 144 5.92 23.14 14.14
C VAL A 144 5.11 24.28 14.76
N GLY A 145 4.70 24.15 16.03
CA GLY A 145 3.92 25.14 16.76
C GLY A 145 4.74 26.18 17.56
N GLU A 146 6.09 26.12 17.49
CA GLU A 146 7.02 27.12 18.05
C GLU A 146 7.58 28.03 16.94
#